data_AF-A0A562US13-F1
#
_entry.id   AF-A0A562US13-F1
#
_cell.length_a   1.000
_cell.length_b   1.000
_cell.length_c   1.000
_cell.angle_alpha   90.00
_cell.angle_beta   90.00
_cell.angle_gamma   90.00
#
_symmetry.space_group_name_H-M   'P 1'
#
loop_
_entity.id
_entity.type
_entity.pdbx_description
1 polymer ?
#
loop_
_entity_poly.entity_id
_entity_poly.type
_entity_poly.pdbx_seq_one_letter_code
_entity_poly.pdbx_strand_id
1 'polypeptide(L)'
;MHADFNHHKELNLERRINLLIYLNDDWRDEYGGHLELWSDDMLRCEHSLLPIFNRAVMFNTNSTSNHGNPKPVTHPANASRKSIALYYYTATWDSTKRAHTTQFRARPGSSDTTDWSVKLRELAKDILPPVVVRAISKAKK
;
A
#
# COMPACT_ATOMS: atom_id res chain seq x y z
N MET A 1 6.44 4.16 2.90
CA MET A 1 5.42 3.14 3.24
C MET A 1 4.10 3.47 2.59
N HIS A 2 3.14 2.53 2.54
CA HIS A 2 1.82 2.82 1.98
C HIS A 2 0.68 2.04 2.65
N ALA A 3 -0.53 2.59 2.53
CA ALA A 3 -1.77 1.85 2.65
C ALA A 3 -2.40 1.73 1.25
N ASP A 4 -2.91 0.55 0.91
CA ASP A 4 -3.44 0.28 -0.43
C ASP A 4 -4.74 1.02 -0.73
N PHE A 5 -5.10 1.11 -2.02
CA PHE A 5 -6.45 1.54 -2.40
C PHE A 5 -7.51 0.59 -1.83
N ASN A 6 -8.69 1.13 -1.48
CA ASN A 6 -9.75 0.38 -0.79
C ASN A 6 -10.92 -0.07 -1.68
N HIS A 7 -11.04 0.48 -2.90
CA HIS A 7 -12.17 0.23 -3.80
C HIS A 7 -11.74 -0.21 -5.19
N HIS A 8 -12.19 -1.39 -5.61
CA HIS A 8 -12.13 -1.83 -7.00
C HIS A 8 -13.38 -1.36 -7.73
N LYS A 9 -13.24 -0.32 -8.57
CA LYS A 9 -14.38 0.42 -9.14
C LYS A 9 -15.18 -0.37 -10.16
N GLU A 10 -14.49 -1.09 -11.03
CA GLU A 10 -15.07 -1.81 -12.17
C GLU A 10 -16.01 -2.92 -11.69
N LEU A 11 -15.66 -3.60 -10.60
CA LEU A 11 -16.44 -4.68 -10.00
C LEU A 11 -17.25 -4.22 -8.78
N ASN A 12 -17.12 -2.95 -8.38
CA ASN A 12 -17.71 -2.38 -7.17
C ASN A 12 -17.40 -3.19 -5.90
N LEU A 13 -16.14 -3.60 -5.72
CA LEU A 13 -15.71 -4.43 -4.60
C LEU A 13 -14.85 -3.67 -3.60
N GLU A 14 -15.07 -3.94 -2.31
CA GLU A 14 -14.29 -3.42 -1.20
C GLU A 14 -13.09 -4.34 -0.93
N ARG A 15 -11.87 -3.81 -0.91
CA ARG A 15 -10.67 -4.59 -0.60
C ARG A 15 -10.59 -4.84 0.90
N ARG A 16 -10.40 -6.09 1.31
CA ARG A 16 -10.47 -6.49 2.73
C ARG A 16 -9.18 -7.09 3.26
N ILE A 17 -8.51 -7.92 2.46
CA ILE A 17 -7.34 -8.68 2.91
C ILE A 17 -6.25 -8.66 1.84
N ASN A 18 -5.02 -8.47 2.29
CA ASN A 18 -3.82 -8.78 1.54
C ASN A 18 -3.21 -10.07 2.08
N LEU A 19 -2.84 -10.98 1.18
CA LEU A 19 -2.06 -12.18 1.46
C LEU A 19 -0.82 -12.19 0.59
N LEU A 20 0.35 -12.24 1.23
CA LEU A 20 1.65 -12.34 0.57
C LEU A 20 2.26 -13.71 0.87
N ILE A 21 2.63 -14.45 -0.17
CA ILE A 21 3.32 -15.75 -0.05
C ILE A 21 4.73 -15.59 -0.62
N TYR A 22 5.75 -15.89 0.18
CA TYR A 22 7.14 -15.73 -0.19
C TYR A 22 7.76 -17.02 -0.75
N LEU A 23 8.59 -16.85 -1.79
CA LEU A 23 9.17 -17.94 -2.59
C LEU A 23 10.71 -17.84 -2.64
N ASN A 24 11.34 -17.44 -1.53
CA ASN A 24 12.78 -17.16 -1.50
C ASN A 24 13.53 -18.17 -0.63
N ASP A 25 14.19 -19.12 -1.27
CA ASP A 25 15.03 -20.12 -0.59
C ASP A 25 16.27 -19.46 0.02
N ASP A 26 16.68 -19.95 1.19
CA ASP A 26 17.89 -19.52 1.92
C ASP A 26 18.05 -18.00 2.11
N TRP A 27 16.93 -17.28 2.16
CA TRP A 27 16.96 -15.82 2.33
C TRP A 27 17.46 -15.43 3.71
N ARG A 28 18.47 -14.56 3.77
CA ARG A 28 19.11 -14.09 5.00
C ARG A 28 18.72 -12.65 5.33
N ASP A 29 18.81 -12.30 6.60
CA ASP A 29 18.48 -10.96 7.12
C ASP A 29 19.25 -9.84 6.40
N GLU A 30 20.55 -10.05 6.20
CA GLU A 30 21.47 -9.13 5.53
C GLU A 30 21.13 -8.83 4.06
N TYR A 31 20.27 -9.63 3.42
CA TYR A 31 19.82 -9.38 2.05
C TYR A 31 18.69 -8.33 1.98
N GLY A 32 18.14 -7.91 3.12
CA GLY A 32 17.07 -6.92 3.17
C GLY A 32 15.75 -7.46 2.61
N GLY A 33 14.92 -6.55 2.07
CA GLY A 33 13.63 -6.92 1.47
C GLY A 33 12.53 -7.33 2.46
N HIS A 34 12.70 -7.01 3.75
CA HIS A 34 11.68 -7.24 4.77
C HIS A 34 10.35 -6.58 4.39
N LEU A 35 9.24 -7.26 4.70
CA LEU A 35 7.95 -6.59 4.79
C LEU A 35 7.84 -5.94 6.17
N GLU A 36 7.71 -4.62 6.19
CA GLU A 36 7.45 -3.87 7.41
C GLU A 36 5.96 -3.57 7.52
N LEU A 37 5.38 -3.74 8.72
CA LEU A 37 4.03 -3.35 9.11
C LEU A 37 4.15 -2.27 10.18
N TRP A 38 3.54 -1.12 9.94
CA TRP A 38 3.69 0.07 10.79
C TRP A 38 2.38 0.42 11.49
N SER A 39 2.51 1.08 12.65
CA SER A 39 1.39 1.64 13.39
C SER A 39 0.58 2.64 12.56
N ASP A 40 -0.67 2.87 12.95
CA ASP A 40 -1.60 3.77 12.25
C ASP A 40 -1.06 5.21 12.14
N ASP A 41 -0.34 5.65 13.17
CA ASP A 41 0.32 6.95 13.28
C ASP A 41 1.67 7.04 12.54
N MET A 42 2.14 5.94 11.94
CA MET A 42 3.43 5.82 11.26
C MET A 42 4.66 6.07 12.15
N LEU A 43 4.53 6.02 13.48
CA LEU A 43 5.65 6.27 14.39
C LEU A 43 6.48 5.03 14.71
N ARG A 44 5.90 3.83 14.64
CA ARG A 44 6.57 2.57 15.01
C ARG A 44 6.42 1.52 13.92
N CYS A 45 7.52 0.83 13.63
CA CYS A 45 7.49 -0.44 12.90
C CYS A 45 7.10 -1.54 13.90
N GLU A 46 5.88 -2.06 13.79
CA GLU A 46 5.36 -3.10 14.69
C GLU A 46 5.93 -4.47 14.34
N HIS A 47 6.09 -4.74 13.04
CA HIS A 47 6.65 -5.99 12.55
C HIS A 47 7.57 -5.73 11.37
N SER A 48 8.71 -6.43 11.35
CA SER A 48 9.61 -6.52 10.21
C SER A 48 9.82 -8.00 9.88
N LEU A 49 9.29 -8.45 8.75
CA LEU A 49 9.15 -9.87 8.42
C LEU A 49 10.07 -10.23 7.25
N LEU A 50 11.01 -11.13 7.51
CA LEU A 50 11.93 -11.65 6.50
C LEU A 50 11.15 -12.45 5.43
N PRO A 51 11.39 -12.27 4.12
CA PRO A 51 10.60 -12.89 3.07
C PRO A 51 11.09 -14.31 2.73
N ILE A 52 11.21 -15.20 3.72
CA ILE A 52 11.72 -16.58 3.51
C ILE A 52 10.71 -17.50 2.78
N PHE A 53 11.20 -18.55 2.15
CA PHE A 53 10.40 -19.55 1.45
C PHE A 53 9.24 -20.10 2.29
N ASN A 54 8.09 -20.29 1.64
CA ASN A 54 6.86 -20.85 2.21
C ASN A 54 6.28 -20.05 3.39
N ARG A 55 6.69 -18.79 3.57
CA ARG A 55 6.08 -17.88 4.54
C ARG A 55 4.89 -17.17 3.91
N ALA A 56 3.73 -17.28 4.55
CA ALA A 56 2.55 -16.48 4.25
C ALA A 56 2.38 -15.36 5.29
N VAL A 57 2.09 -14.14 4.83
CA VAL A 57 1.73 -13.01 5.68
C VAL A 57 0.37 -12.49 5.24
N MET A 58 -0.57 -12.42 6.17
CA MET A 58 -1.94 -11.98 5.92
C MET A 58 -2.31 -10.84 6.87
N PHE A 59 -2.96 -9.82 6.33
CA PHE A 59 -3.42 -8.68 7.12
C PHE A 59 -4.63 -8.01 6.48
N ASN A 60 -5.43 -7.33 7.31
CA ASN A 60 -6.56 -6.55 6.84
C ASN A 60 -6.07 -5.31 6.08
N THR A 61 -6.78 -4.99 5.01
CA THR A 61 -6.52 -3.78 4.21
C THR A 61 -7.51 -2.70 4.62
N ASN A 62 -7.01 -1.58 5.10
CA ASN A 62 -7.80 -0.38 5.39
C ASN A 62 -6.94 0.88 5.14
N SER A 63 -7.46 2.07 5.43
CA SER A 63 -6.75 3.33 5.19
C SER A 63 -5.53 3.57 6.10
N THR A 64 -5.32 2.73 7.12
CA THR A 64 -4.21 2.81 8.08
C THR A 64 -3.35 1.54 8.13
N SER A 65 -3.62 0.53 7.29
CA SER A 65 -2.83 -0.70 7.18
C SER A 65 -1.50 -0.42 6.47
N ASN A 66 -0.63 0.33 7.14
CA ASN A 66 0.62 0.86 6.62
C ASN A 66 1.65 -0.27 6.48
N HIS A 67 2.08 -0.54 5.25
CA HIS A 67 3.04 -1.59 4.97
C HIS A 67 3.94 -1.27 3.77
N GLY A 68 4.92 -2.14 3.51
CA GLY A 68 5.88 -1.98 2.43
C GLY A 68 7.22 -2.64 2.73
N ASN A 69 8.15 -2.57 1.78
CA ASN A 69 9.50 -3.14 1.88
C ASN A 69 10.56 -2.06 1.68
N PRO A 70 10.81 -1.20 2.68
CA PRO A 70 11.54 0.03 2.43
C PRO A 70 13.06 -0.17 2.34
N LYS A 71 13.60 -1.27 2.89
CA LYS A 71 15.01 -1.61 2.72
C LYS A 71 15.21 -2.26 1.35
N PRO A 72 16.09 -1.72 0.47
CA PRO A 72 16.42 -2.35 -0.79
C PRO A 72 16.90 -3.79 -0.61
N VAL A 73 16.71 -4.61 -1.65
CA VAL A 73 17.25 -5.97 -1.69
C VAL A 73 18.71 -5.89 -2.09
N THR A 74 19.58 -6.55 -1.32
CA THR A 74 21.04 -6.54 -1.49
C THR A 74 21.61 -7.96 -1.53
N HIS A 75 20.91 -8.87 -2.23
CA HIS A 75 21.36 -10.26 -2.36
C HIS A 75 22.70 -10.32 -3.13
N PRO A 76 23.73 -11.05 -2.66
CA PRO A 76 25.09 -11.02 -3.24
C PRO A 76 25.14 -11.50 -4.70
N ALA A 77 24.33 -12.50 -5.05
CA ALA A 77 24.18 -12.97 -6.43
C ALA A 77 23.16 -12.17 -7.26
N ASN A 78 22.71 -11.00 -6.78
CA ASN A 78 21.67 -10.18 -7.40
C ASN A 78 20.35 -10.95 -7.66
N ALA A 79 20.02 -11.91 -6.79
CA ALA A 79 18.78 -12.66 -6.89
C ALA A 79 17.59 -11.76 -6.54
N SER A 80 16.48 -11.94 -7.26
CA SER A 80 15.25 -11.17 -7.02
C SER A 80 14.48 -11.72 -5.83
N ARG A 81 13.89 -10.80 -5.04
CA ARG A 81 12.88 -11.13 -4.02
C ARG A 81 11.55 -11.46 -4.71
N LYS A 82 11.09 -12.70 -4.57
CA LYS A 82 9.87 -13.26 -5.18
C LYS A 82 8.75 -13.39 -4.15
N SER A 83 7.55 -13.05 -4.58
CA SER A 83 6.31 -13.24 -3.80
C SER A 83 5.10 -13.36 -4.72
N ILE A 84 4.09 -14.09 -4.27
CA ILE A 84 2.74 -14.04 -4.83
C ILE A 84 1.91 -13.14 -3.92
N ALA A 85 1.23 -12.15 -4.52
CA ALA A 85 0.30 -11.28 -3.81
C ALA A 85 -1.13 -11.62 -4.22
N LEU A 86 -1.98 -11.91 -3.24
CA LEU A 86 -3.40 -12.16 -3.41
C LEU A 86 -4.19 -11.12 -2.64
N TYR A 87 -5.29 -10.67 -3.26
CA TYR A 87 -6.16 -9.64 -2.71
C TYR A 87 -7.58 -10.17 -2.68
N TYR A 88 -8.18 -10.14 -1.48
CA TYR A 88 -9.54 -10.62 -1.27
C TYR A 88 -10.47 -9.44 -1.03
N TYR A 89 -11.65 -9.55 -1.60
CA TYR A 89 -12.62 -8.47 -1.65
C TYR A 89 -14.00 -8.93 -1.20
N THR A 90 -14.83 -7.99 -0.77
CA THR A 90 -16.24 -8.21 -0.46
C THR A 90 -17.12 -7.26 -1.29
N ALA A 91 -18.31 -7.74 -1.69
CA ALA A 91 -19.30 -6.95 -2.40
C ALA A 91 -20.14 -6.09 -1.42
N THR A 92 -19.47 -5.31 -0.57
CA THR A 92 -20.07 -4.51 0.51
C THR A 92 -19.99 -3.01 0.26
N TRP A 93 -19.58 -2.60 -0.95
CA TRP A 93 -19.41 -1.19 -1.29
C TRP A 93 -20.76 -0.47 -1.42
N ASP A 94 -20.89 0.68 -0.77
CA ASP A 94 -22.09 1.54 -0.83
C ASP A 94 -21.69 3.02 -0.96
N SER A 95 -22.67 3.90 -1.17
CA SER A 95 -22.46 5.34 -1.38
C SER A 95 -22.00 6.11 -0.14
N THR A 96 -22.03 5.50 1.05
CA THR A 96 -21.55 6.11 2.30
C THR A 96 -20.03 5.95 2.47
N LYS A 97 -19.42 5.00 1.76
CA LYS A 97 -17.98 4.74 1.81
C LYS A 97 -17.20 5.66 0.87
N ARG A 98 -16.01 6.09 1.34
CA ARG A 98 -15.10 6.95 0.57
C ARG A 98 -14.00 6.12 -0.09
N ALA A 99 -13.91 6.19 -1.42
CA ALA A 99 -12.82 5.60 -2.17
C ALA A 99 -11.55 6.46 -2.07
N HIS A 100 -10.39 5.81 -1.93
CA HIS A 100 -9.08 6.46 -2.04
C HIS A 100 -8.12 5.61 -2.86
N THR A 101 -7.12 6.27 -3.45
CA THR A 101 -5.99 5.56 -4.09
C THR A 101 -5.01 5.07 -3.03
N THR A 102 -3.97 4.35 -3.44
CA THR A 102 -2.84 4.01 -2.56
C THR A 102 -2.28 5.29 -1.91
N GLN A 103 -2.20 5.26 -0.59
CA GLN A 103 -1.76 6.39 0.24
C GLN A 103 -0.32 6.17 0.65
N PHE A 104 0.59 7.00 0.15
CA PHE A 104 2.00 6.94 0.51
C PHE A 104 2.30 7.80 1.75
N ARG A 105 3.04 7.23 2.68
CA ARG A 105 3.48 7.88 3.92
C ARG A 105 4.98 7.70 4.12
N ALA A 106 5.66 8.81 4.39
CA ALA A 106 7.08 8.82 4.72
C ALA A 106 7.31 8.26 6.13
N ARG A 107 8.39 7.51 6.33
CA ARG A 107 8.78 7.04 7.67
C ARG A 107 9.51 8.16 8.44
N PRO A 108 9.33 8.25 9.76
CA PRO A 108 10.10 9.18 10.59
C PRO A 108 11.61 9.00 10.39
N GLY A 109 12.33 10.10 10.22
CA GLY A 109 13.80 10.09 10.07
C GLY A 109 14.34 9.43 8.80
N SER A 110 13.48 9.11 7.83
CA SER A 110 13.89 8.56 6.53
C SER A 110 14.04 9.64 5.46
N SER A 111 14.67 9.27 4.33
CA SER A 111 14.70 10.09 3.10
C SER A 111 13.45 9.90 2.22
N ASP A 112 12.42 9.19 2.71
CA ASP A 112 11.18 8.96 1.98
C ASP A 112 10.51 10.32 1.69
N THR A 113 10.11 10.56 0.43
CA THR A 113 9.44 11.81 0.04
C THR A 113 7.92 11.70 0.11
N THR A 114 7.24 12.82 0.40
CA THR A 114 5.79 12.91 0.31
C THR A 114 5.38 13.39 -1.08
N ASP A 115 4.48 12.67 -1.74
CA ASP A 115 3.89 13.11 -3.00
C ASP A 115 2.79 14.16 -2.73
N TRP A 116 3.18 15.43 -2.74
CA TRP A 116 2.29 16.57 -2.55
C TRP A 116 1.25 16.71 -3.66
N SER A 117 1.53 16.21 -4.87
CA SER A 117 0.60 16.30 -5.99
C SER A 117 -0.64 15.45 -5.75
N VAL A 118 -0.45 14.25 -5.19
CA VAL A 118 -1.54 13.34 -4.82
C VAL A 118 -2.36 13.94 -3.68
N LYS A 119 -1.71 14.43 -2.61
CA LYS A 119 -2.40 15.06 -1.47
C LYS A 119 -3.23 16.27 -1.89
N LEU A 120 -2.67 17.16 -2.70
CA LEU A 120 -3.38 18.35 -3.18
C LEU A 120 -4.58 17.99 -4.04
N ARG A 121 -4.45 16.95 -4.88
CA ARG A 121 -5.56 16.46 -5.72
C ARG A 121 -6.69 15.86 -4.89
N GLU A 122 -6.38 15.14 -3.81
CA GLU A 122 -7.40 14.60 -2.91
C GLU A 122 -8.09 15.70 -2.12
N LEU A 123 -7.34 16.67 -1.60
CA LEU A 123 -7.90 17.85 -0.94
C LEU A 123 -8.83 18.64 -1.88
N ALA A 124 -8.42 18.85 -3.13
CA ALA A 124 -9.24 19.53 -4.12
C ALA A 124 -10.56 18.80 -4.39
N LYS A 125 -10.59 17.46 -4.34
CA LYS A 125 -11.84 16.68 -4.48
C LYS A 125 -12.78 16.87 -3.30
N ASP A 126 -12.23 17.11 -2.11
CA ASP A 126 -13.02 17.25 -0.88
C ASP A 126 -13.58 18.67 -0.72
N ILE A 127 -12.84 19.68 -1.17
CA ILE A 127 -13.22 21.09 -1.02
C ILE A 127 -14.05 21.59 -2.22
N LEU A 128 -13.72 21.16 -3.44
CA LEU A 128 -14.38 21.70 -4.63
C LEU A 128 -15.71 21.00 -4.91
N PRO A 129 -16.76 21.75 -5.33
CA PRO A 129 -18.01 21.15 -5.79
C PRO A 129 -17.78 20.13 -6.91
N PRO A 130 -18.57 19.03 -6.97
CA PRO A 130 -18.38 17.96 -7.95
C PRO A 130 -18.39 18.42 -9.41
N VAL A 131 -19.12 19.49 -9.73
CA VAL A 131 -19.15 20.10 -11.07
C VAL A 131 -17.77 20.61 -11.49
N VAL A 132 -17.05 21.28 -10.58
CA VAL A 132 -15.73 21.85 -10.85
C VAL A 132 -14.69 20.74 -11.03
N VAL A 133 -14.70 19.75 -10.14
CA VAL A 133 -13.80 18.59 -10.20
C VAL A 133 -13.98 17.82 -11.52
N ARG A 134 -15.24 17.59 -11.92
CA ARG A 134 -15.56 16.88 -13.17
C ARG A 134 -15.10 17.66 -14.40
N ALA A 135 -15.29 18.98 -14.43
CA ALA A 135 -14.83 19.83 -15.53
C ALA A 135 -13.31 19.78 -15.71
N ILE A 136 -12.55 19.90 -14.62
CA ILE A 136 -11.08 19.80 -14.63
C ILE A 136 -10.62 18.41 -15.11
N SER A 137 -11.30 17.35 -14.67
CA SER A 137 -10.92 15.98 -15.06
C SER A 137 -11.16 15.68 -16.55
N LYS A 138 -12.18 16.30 -17.16
CA LYS A 138 -12.47 16.17 -18.61
C LYS A 138 -11.47 16.92 -19.46
N ALA A 139 -10.98 18.07 -19.01
CA ALA A 139 -10.00 18.88 -19.73
C ALA A 139 -8.57 18.27 -19.77
N LYS A 140 -8.31 17.25 -18.92
CA LYS A 140 -7.02 16.52 -18.88
C LYS A 140 -7.02 15.23 -19.70
N LYS A 141 -8.15 14.87 -20.32
CA LYS A 141 -8.25 13.78 -21.30
C LYS A 141 -8.11 14.36 -22.70
#